data_AF-A0A4P9XGX1-F1
#
_entry.id   AF-A0A4P9XGX1-F1
#
_cell.length_a   1.000
_cell.length_b   1.000
_cell.length_c   1.000
_cell.angle_alpha   90.00
_cell.angle_beta   90.00
_cell.angle_gamma   90.00
#
_symmetry.space_group_name_H-M   'P 1'
#
loop_
_entity.id
_entity.type
_entity.pdbx_description
1 polymer ?
#
loop_
_entity_poly.entity_id
_entity_poly.type
_entity_poly.pdbx_seq_one_letter_code
_entity_poly.pdbx_strand_id
1 'polypeptide(L)'
;MEDLPDDRGKGDDDDGGDDVDDEGGRFYGDGLDEDYAELLSLVDAAEDIKIEKLDQQGVRRMLLKLEDCITKNQIMRIKHPNDPAKFGDSEADLDEAIKHLLALSQAPHHYPEMIKLNTLPSLLSLLGHENTDIAIDVVELLNELLDEELVTEENEAAVRTFVEALLSEQAPEMLVHNLKRLDETNSADRQGVFYTLGVFENIASVDAEFAEAIVSKTELLDWLLMRVRQRESDSNRNYASELLSILVQERR
;
A
#
# COMPACT_ATOMS: atom_id res chain seq x y z
N MET A 1 -63.68 -38.06 -35.20
CA MET A 1 -65.03 -38.51 -34.78
C MET A 1 -64.80 -39.28 -33.51
N GLU A 2 -64.90 -38.57 -32.39
CA GLU A 2 -66.07 -38.64 -31.47
C GLU A 2 -65.82 -39.85 -30.54
N ASP A 3 -65.80 -39.78 -29.21
CA ASP A 3 -66.59 -38.97 -28.28
C ASP A 3 -65.95 -38.99 -26.87
N LEU A 4 -66.22 -37.95 -26.08
CA LEU A 4 -66.22 -38.01 -24.61
C LEU A 4 -67.54 -38.65 -24.14
N PRO A 5 -67.55 -39.24 -22.93
CA PRO A 5 -68.43 -38.71 -21.88
C PRO A 5 -67.69 -38.67 -20.50
N ASP A 6 -67.77 -37.60 -19.72
CA ASP A 6 -68.87 -37.23 -18.79
C ASP A 6 -69.00 -38.23 -17.61
N ASP A 7 -68.64 -37.85 -16.38
CA ASP A 7 -69.64 -37.43 -15.39
C ASP A 7 -69.09 -37.28 -13.95
N ARG A 8 -69.65 -36.28 -13.23
CA ARG A 8 -69.82 -36.02 -11.77
C ARG A 8 -69.28 -37.09 -10.79
N GLY A 9 -68.61 -36.77 -9.68
CA GLY A 9 -68.95 -35.81 -8.62
C GLY A 9 -69.53 -36.53 -7.36
N LYS A 10 -69.00 -36.19 -6.17
CA LYS A 10 -69.38 -36.61 -4.77
C LYS A 10 -68.79 -37.94 -4.29
N GLY A 11 -68.39 -38.13 -3.04
CA GLY A 11 -68.41 -37.37 -1.77
C GLY A 11 -67.75 -38.30 -0.73
N ASP A 12 -66.91 -37.76 0.15
CA ASP A 12 -67.17 -37.63 1.60
C ASP A 12 -66.77 -38.87 2.44
N ASP A 13 -65.88 -38.57 3.38
CA ASP A 13 -65.79 -39.06 4.78
C ASP A 13 -65.07 -40.35 5.17
N ASP A 14 -64.39 -40.20 6.33
CA ASP A 14 -64.03 -41.19 7.35
C ASP A 14 -62.87 -42.16 7.04
N ASP A 15 -61.95 -42.52 7.94
CA ASP A 15 -61.71 -42.24 9.36
C ASP A 15 -60.34 -42.91 9.66
N GLY A 16 -59.69 -42.57 10.77
CA GLY A 16 -58.59 -43.39 11.30
C GLY A 16 -57.33 -42.61 11.63
N GLY A 17 -57.32 -42.04 12.84
CA GLY A 17 -56.18 -41.36 13.40
C GLY A 17 -54.96 -42.25 13.65
N ASP A 18 -53.83 -41.57 13.78
CA ASP A 18 -52.81 -41.92 14.76
C ASP A 18 -52.23 -40.60 15.28
N ASP A 19 -52.47 -40.34 16.56
CA ASP A 19 -51.81 -39.30 17.34
C ASP A 19 -50.30 -39.59 17.34
N VAL A 20 -49.53 -38.66 16.78
CA VAL A 20 -48.07 -38.59 17.00
C VAL A 20 -47.78 -37.26 17.64
N ASP A 21 -47.45 -37.33 18.93
CA ASP A 21 -46.99 -36.24 19.78
C ASP A 21 -45.93 -35.37 19.06
N ASP A 22 -46.31 -34.13 18.74
CA ASP A 22 -45.41 -33.11 18.19
C ASP A 22 -44.65 -32.42 19.33
N GLU A 23 -43.73 -33.16 19.95
CA GLU A 23 -42.67 -32.61 20.80
C GLU A 23 -41.33 -32.65 20.04
N GLY A 24 -41.06 -31.63 19.22
CA GLY A 24 -39.72 -31.49 18.65
C GLY A 24 -39.55 -30.50 17.52
N GLY A 25 -39.79 -29.20 17.76
CA GLY A 25 -39.61 -28.17 16.72
C GLY A 25 -39.32 -26.76 17.21
N ARG A 26 -38.77 -26.58 18.41
CA ARG A 26 -38.25 -25.27 18.89
C ARG A 26 -36.73 -25.23 18.79
N PHE A 27 -36.20 -25.10 17.58
CA PHE A 27 -34.77 -24.84 17.42
C PHE A 27 -34.54 -24.20 16.04
N TYR A 28 -33.78 -23.10 16.02
CA TYR A 28 -33.47 -22.21 14.88
C TYR A 28 -34.49 -21.11 14.58
N GLY A 29 -34.36 -19.96 15.25
CA GLY A 29 -35.07 -18.75 14.80
C GLY A 29 -34.98 -17.51 15.68
N ASP A 30 -34.11 -17.44 16.70
CA ASP A 30 -34.14 -16.32 17.67
C ASP A 30 -32.75 -15.80 18.09
N GLY A 31 -31.67 -16.21 17.43
CA GLY A 31 -30.30 -15.81 17.81
C GLY A 31 -29.42 -15.29 16.66
N LEU A 32 -29.86 -15.47 15.41
CA LEU A 32 -29.07 -14.99 14.26
C LEU A 32 -29.28 -13.49 14.02
N ASP A 33 -30.45 -12.93 14.33
CA ASP A 33 -30.75 -11.51 14.09
C ASP A 33 -30.04 -10.59 15.08
N GLU A 34 -29.89 -11.01 16.35
CA GLU A 34 -29.17 -10.23 17.37
C GLU A 34 -27.65 -10.23 17.11
N ASP A 35 -27.08 -11.38 16.77
CA ASP A 35 -25.67 -11.50 16.39
C ASP A 35 -25.37 -10.71 15.11
N TYR A 36 -26.27 -10.70 14.12
CA TYR A 36 -26.12 -9.93 12.88
C TYR A 36 -26.27 -8.43 13.11
N ALA A 37 -27.17 -8.02 14.02
CA ALA A 37 -27.35 -6.63 14.41
C ALA A 37 -26.16 -6.12 15.26
N GLU A 38 -25.60 -6.96 16.14
CA GLU A 38 -24.38 -6.65 16.88
C GLU A 38 -23.20 -6.53 15.91
N LEU A 39 -23.09 -7.44 14.95
CA LEU A 39 -22.04 -7.40 13.92
C LEU A 39 -22.19 -6.19 12.99
N LEU A 40 -23.41 -5.82 12.58
CA LEU A 40 -23.67 -4.55 11.88
C LEU A 40 -23.32 -3.35 12.75
N SER A 41 -23.67 -3.37 14.05
CA SER A 41 -23.36 -2.26 14.95
C SER A 41 -21.85 -2.10 15.18
N LEU A 42 -21.09 -3.19 15.15
CA LEU A 42 -19.63 -3.17 15.22
C LEU A 42 -19.02 -2.66 13.91
N VAL A 43 -19.61 -2.97 12.75
CA VAL A 43 -19.21 -2.42 11.45
C VAL A 43 -19.54 -0.92 11.36
N ASP A 44 -20.75 -0.51 11.72
CA ASP A 44 -21.16 0.91 11.77
C ASP A 44 -20.32 1.70 12.79
N ALA A 45 -20.02 1.11 13.95
CA ALA A 45 -19.13 1.73 14.95
C ALA A 45 -17.67 1.78 14.49
N ALA A 46 -17.23 0.85 13.63
CA ALA A 46 -15.92 0.91 12.98
C ALA A 46 -15.88 1.98 11.87
N GLU A 47 -16.99 2.17 11.13
CA GLU A 47 -17.16 3.28 10.18
C GLU A 47 -17.16 4.65 10.89
N ASP A 48 -17.63 4.71 12.14
CA ASP A 48 -17.61 5.89 13.00
C ASP A 48 -16.31 6.07 13.81
N ILE A 49 -15.30 5.20 13.64
CA ILE A 49 -13.92 5.54 14.01
C ILE A 49 -13.50 6.65 13.07
N LYS A 50 -13.79 7.89 13.48
CA LYS A 50 -13.09 9.07 12.97
C LYS A 50 -11.62 8.82 13.23
N ILE A 51 -10.92 8.29 12.23
CA ILE A 51 -9.47 8.42 12.08
C ILE A 51 -9.21 9.88 12.43
N GLU A 52 -8.53 10.11 13.56
CA GLU A 52 -8.30 11.44 14.08
C GLU A 52 -7.63 12.22 12.94
N LYS A 53 -8.39 13.09 12.26
CA LYS A 53 -7.96 13.66 10.98
C LYS A 53 -6.62 14.33 11.21
N LEU A 54 -5.59 13.84 10.53
CA LEU A 54 -4.24 14.33 10.67
C LEU A 54 -4.21 15.82 10.38
N ASP A 55 -4.00 16.63 11.41
CA ASP A 55 -4.05 18.09 11.30
C ASP A 55 -2.72 18.63 10.78
N GLN A 56 -2.74 19.82 10.17
CA GLN A 56 -1.53 20.42 9.58
C GLN A 56 -0.40 20.62 10.61
N GLN A 57 -0.75 20.87 11.88
CA GLN A 57 0.25 20.99 12.95
C GLN A 57 0.86 19.63 13.34
N GLY A 58 0.07 18.56 13.31
CA GLY A 58 0.53 17.18 13.46
C GLY A 58 1.52 16.81 12.37
N VAL A 59 1.16 17.04 11.10
CA VAL A 59 2.05 16.79 9.95
C VAL A 59 3.38 17.53 10.11
N ARG A 60 3.33 18.83 10.40
CA ARG A 60 4.56 19.62 10.63
C ARG A 60 5.43 19.04 11.74
N ARG A 61 4.84 18.60 12.85
CA ARG A 61 5.57 17.97 13.96
C ARG A 61 6.23 16.66 13.52
N MET A 62 5.54 15.84 12.73
CA MET A 62 6.09 14.58 12.19
C MET A 62 7.27 14.83 11.26
N LEU A 63 7.12 15.77 10.31
CA LEU A 63 8.18 16.14 9.37
C LEU A 63 9.41 16.71 10.11
N LEU A 64 9.23 17.62 11.07
CA LEU A 64 10.32 18.15 11.89
C LEU A 64 11.00 17.06 12.73
N LYS A 65 10.22 16.10 13.25
CA LYS A 65 10.75 14.97 14.00
C LYS A 65 11.63 14.07 13.12
N LEU A 66 11.25 13.84 11.85
CA LEU A 66 12.10 13.14 10.90
C LEU A 66 13.43 13.88 10.71
N GLU A 67 13.41 15.19 10.43
CA GLU A 67 14.64 15.99 10.25
C GLU A 67 15.58 15.93 11.46
N ASP A 68 15.01 16.01 12.67
CA ASP A 68 15.76 15.89 13.91
C ASP A 68 16.41 14.50 14.04
N CYS A 69 15.67 13.44 13.70
CA CYS A 69 16.19 12.07 13.74
C CYS A 69 17.29 11.83 12.69
N ILE A 70 17.11 12.32 11.45
CA ILE A 70 18.13 12.26 10.39
C ILE A 70 19.41 12.95 10.87
N THR A 71 19.29 14.17 11.37
CA THR A 71 20.43 14.97 11.86
C THR A 71 21.13 14.27 13.02
N LYS A 72 20.37 13.76 14.00
CA LYS A 72 20.92 13.04 15.16
C LYS A 72 21.67 11.79 14.71
N ASN A 73 21.10 11.00 13.81
CA ASN A 73 21.73 9.79 13.28
C ASN A 73 23.05 10.12 12.57
N GLN A 74 23.05 11.09 11.65
CA GLN A 74 24.24 11.54 10.94
C GLN A 74 25.35 12.00 11.91
N ILE A 75 25.00 12.79 12.92
CA ILE A 75 25.96 13.24 13.95
C ILE A 75 26.55 12.04 14.72
N MET A 76 25.74 11.05 15.07
CA MET A 76 26.20 9.86 15.79
C MET A 76 27.14 9.01 14.93
N ARG A 77 26.84 8.82 13.63
CA ARG A 77 27.74 8.15 12.68
C ARG A 77 29.07 8.89 12.52
N ILE A 78 29.04 10.22 12.45
CA ILE A 78 30.27 11.04 12.36
C ILE A 78 31.11 10.92 13.64
N LYS A 79 30.46 10.90 14.82
CA LYS A 79 31.15 10.77 16.11
C LYS A 79 31.70 9.36 16.35
N HIS A 80 31.02 8.35 15.83
CA HIS A 80 31.29 6.93 16.09
C HIS A 80 31.35 6.11 14.78
N PRO A 81 32.26 6.43 13.84
CA PRO A 81 32.24 5.87 12.48
C PRO A 81 32.48 4.35 12.43
N ASN A 82 33.17 3.80 13.43
CA ASN A 82 33.53 2.39 13.49
C ASN A 82 32.83 1.63 14.64
N ASP A 83 31.79 2.21 15.24
CA ASP A 83 31.09 1.62 16.38
C ASP A 83 29.56 1.65 16.19
N PRO A 84 29.01 0.67 15.44
CA PRO A 84 27.56 0.59 15.18
C PRO A 84 26.68 0.53 16.43
N ALA A 85 27.20 -0.01 17.53
CA ALA A 85 26.46 -0.07 18.79
C ALA A 85 26.18 1.32 19.38
N LYS A 86 26.91 2.37 18.96
CA LYS A 86 26.72 3.75 19.45
C LYS A 86 25.65 4.53 18.70
N PHE A 87 25.31 4.12 17.49
CA PHE A 87 24.27 4.78 16.69
C PHE A 87 23.03 3.92 16.46
N GLY A 88 22.99 2.69 16.99
CA GLY A 88 21.82 1.80 16.91
C GLY A 88 20.53 2.44 17.45
N ASP A 89 20.57 3.05 18.64
CA ASP A 89 19.39 3.74 19.20
C ASP A 89 18.93 4.89 18.30
N SER A 90 19.86 5.62 17.67
CA SER A 90 19.50 6.69 16.72
C SER A 90 19.07 6.19 15.34
N GLU A 91 19.42 4.96 14.96
CA GLU A 91 18.86 4.31 13.77
C GLU A 91 17.42 3.84 14.05
N ALA A 92 17.16 3.25 15.21
CA ALA A 92 15.81 2.86 15.62
C ALA A 92 14.87 4.08 15.73
N ASP A 93 15.34 5.19 16.33
CA ASP A 93 14.59 6.45 16.37
C ASP A 93 14.28 7.00 14.95
N LEU A 94 15.15 6.72 13.97
CA LEU A 94 15.00 7.19 12.58
C LEU A 94 14.01 6.30 11.82
N ASP A 95 14.14 4.98 11.93
CA ASP A 95 13.20 3.98 11.41
C ASP A 95 11.76 4.27 11.89
N GLU A 96 11.55 4.48 13.19
CA GLU A 96 10.25 4.81 13.76
C GLU A 96 9.71 6.14 13.19
N ALA A 97 10.57 7.15 13.04
CA ALA A 97 10.18 8.44 12.47
C ALA A 97 9.76 8.33 11.00
N ILE A 98 10.40 7.46 10.20
CA ILE A 98 10.02 7.19 8.80
C ILE A 98 8.66 6.47 8.79
N LYS A 99 8.50 5.41 9.59
CA LYS A 99 7.24 4.65 9.67
C LYS A 99 6.06 5.49 10.15
N HIS A 100 6.29 6.44 11.05
CA HIS A 100 5.24 7.38 11.46
C HIS A 100 4.70 8.19 10.29
N LEU A 101 5.50 8.51 9.27
CA LEU A 101 5.05 9.25 8.09
C LEU A 101 4.11 8.45 7.19
N LEU A 102 3.97 7.12 7.37
CA LEU A 102 2.98 6.31 6.64
C LEU A 102 1.55 6.84 6.82
N ALA A 103 1.25 7.48 7.96
CA ALA A 103 -0.04 8.13 8.17
C ALA A 103 -0.35 9.26 7.17
N LEU A 104 0.65 9.80 6.46
CA LEU A 104 0.44 10.79 5.41
C LEU A 104 -0.19 10.20 4.15
N SER A 105 -0.07 8.89 3.89
CA SER A 105 -0.74 8.21 2.76
C SER A 105 -2.24 8.47 2.77
N GLN A 106 -2.84 8.50 3.96
CA GLN A 106 -4.27 8.76 4.19
C GLN A 106 -4.63 10.25 4.12
N ALA A 107 -3.66 11.13 3.91
CA ALA A 107 -3.87 12.58 3.83
C ALA A 107 -3.02 13.27 2.73
N PRO A 108 -3.20 12.94 1.42
CA PRO A 108 -2.37 13.47 0.35
C PRO A 108 -2.44 15.00 0.17
N HIS A 109 -3.49 15.64 0.68
CA HIS A 109 -3.63 17.11 0.72
C HIS A 109 -2.51 17.81 1.51
N HIS A 110 -1.75 17.08 2.34
CA HIS A 110 -0.59 17.59 3.07
C HIS A 110 0.75 17.39 2.35
N TYR A 111 0.83 16.68 1.22
CA TYR A 111 2.08 16.51 0.47
C TYR A 111 2.77 17.84 0.09
N PRO A 112 2.04 18.90 -0.30
CA PRO A 112 2.65 20.21 -0.54
C PRO A 112 3.36 20.79 0.69
N GLU A 113 2.98 20.42 1.91
CA GLU A 113 3.65 20.88 3.13
C GLU A 113 5.03 20.23 3.27
N MET A 114 5.18 18.95 2.94
CA MET A 114 6.47 18.25 2.92
C MET A 114 7.45 18.88 1.91
N ILE A 115 6.94 19.30 0.75
CA ILE A 115 7.73 20.02 -0.26
C ILE A 115 8.13 21.40 0.28
N LYS A 116 7.19 22.16 0.86
CA LYS A 116 7.45 23.50 1.42
C LYS A 116 8.46 23.51 2.56
N LEU A 117 8.45 22.48 3.41
CA LEU A 117 9.42 22.32 4.51
C LEU A 117 10.76 21.77 4.05
N ASN A 118 10.91 21.46 2.76
CA ASN A 118 12.12 20.88 2.19
C ASN A 118 12.53 19.55 2.87
N THR A 119 11.54 18.76 3.28
CA THR A 119 11.77 17.44 3.89
C THR A 119 11.99 16.35 2.86
N LEU A 120 11.44 16.52 1.65
CA LEU A 120 11.58 15.54 0.58
C LEU A 120 13.05 15.24 0.21
N PRO A 121 13.95 16.24 0.01
CA PRO A 121 15.36 15.95 -0.27
C PRO A 121 16.08 15.23 0.88
N SER A 122 15.78 15.61 2.14
CA SER A 122 16.32 14.93 3.32
C SER A 122 15.89 13.46 3.36
N LEU A 123 14.61 13.18 3.10
CA LEU A 123 14.07 11.82 3.03
C LEU A 123 14.74 11.02 1.89
N LEU A 124 14.82 11.58 0.68
CA LEU A 124 15.44 10.90 -0.46
C LEU A 124 16.92 10.60 -0.23
N SER A 125 17.65 11.45 0.50
CA SER A 125 19.05 11.19 0.88
C SER A 125 19.26 9.85 1.61
N LEU A 126 18.22 9.36 2.30
CA LEU A 126 18.25 8.09 3.04
C LEU A 126 18.18 6.86 2.13
N LEU A 127 17.80 6.98 0.86
CA LEU A 127 17.87 5.88 -0.11
C LEU A 127 19.31 5.37 -0.32
N GLY A 128 20.30 6.25 -0.10
CA GLY A 128 21.73 5.91 -0.13
C GLY A 128 22.31 5.46 1.22
N HIS A 129 21.48 5.30 2.25
CA HIS A 129 21.94 5.04 3.62
C HIS A 129 22.66 3.70 3.74
N GLU A 130 23.73 3.61 4.54
CA GLU A 130 24.57 2.39 4.65
C GLU A 130 23.80 1.18 5.21
N ASN A 131 22.86 1.41 6.13
CA ASN A 131 21.90 0.40 6.56
C ASN A 131 20.77 0.33 5.53
N THR A 132 20.62 -0.82 4.87
CA THR A 132 19.59 -1.06 3.84
C THR A 132 18.19 -1.03 4.40
N ASP A 133 17.98 -1.40 5.67
CA ASP A 133 16.66 -1.39 6.30
C ASP A 133 16.05 0.03 6.28
N ILE A 134 16.83 1.06 6.62
CA ILE A 134 16.40 2.47 6.55
C ILE A 134 16.06 2.88 5.11
N ALA A 135 16.83 2.41 4.12
CA ALA A 135 16.51 2.69 2.73
C ALA A 135 15.21 1.99 2.31
N ILE A 136 14.97 0.77 2.79
CA ILE A 136 13.74 0.02 2.53
C ILE A 136 12.53 0.70 3.16
N ASP A 137 12.63 1.21 4.39
CA ASP A 137 11.54 1.97 5.04
C ASP A 137 11.16 3.22 4.22
N VAL A 138 12.15 3.88 3.62
CA VAL A 138 11.91 5.06 2.76
C VAL A 138 11.21 4.65 1.46
N VAL A 139 11.63 3.54 0.85
CA VAL A 139 10.98 3.02 -0.35
C VAL A 139 9.55 2.58 -0.05
N GLU A 140 9.32 1.89 1.07
CA GLU A 140 7.98 1.52 1.55
C GLU A 140 7.11 2.77 1.74
N LEU A 141 7.62 3.79 2.43
CA LEU A 141 6.92 5.06 2.57
C LEU A 141 6.57 5.67 1.21
N LEU A 142 7.51 5.75 0.26
CA LEU A 142 7.23 6.27 -1.07
C LEU A 142 6.18 5.44 -1.82
N ASN A 143 6.21 4.12 -1.66
CA ASN A 143 5.25 3.21 -2.29
C ASN A 143 3.82 3.52 -1.79
N GLU A 144 3.66 3.63 -0.47
CA GLU A 144 2.37 3.90 0.19
C GLU A 144 1.86 5.32 -0.07
N LEU A 145 2.76 6.32 -0.15
CA LEU A 145 2.36 7.70 -0.48
C LEU A 145 1.87 7.85 -1.92
N LEU A 146 2.30 6.95 -2.81
CA LEU A 146 1.98 6.99 -4.23
C LEU A 146 0.94 5.96 -4.64
N ASP A 147 0.39 5.20 -3.69
CA ASP A 147 -0.61 4.16 -3.98
C ASP A 147 -1.78 4.73 -4.78
N GLU A 148 -2.02 4.13 -5.95
CA GLU A 148 -3.09 4.55 -6.87
C GLU A 148 -4.48 4.41 -6.25
N GLU A 149 -4.68 3.46 -5.32
CA GLU A 149 -5.97 3.26 -4.64
C GLU A 149 -6.36 4.45 -3.75
N LEU A 150 -5.39 5.27 -3.35
CA LEU A 150 -5.60 6.45 -2.51
C LEU A 150 -5.83 7.74 -3.33
N VAL A 151 -5.68 7.65 -4.66
CA VAL A 151 -5.84 8.80 -5.55
C VAL A 151 -7.33 9.03 -5.86
N THR A 152 -7.81 10.23 -5.57
CA THR A 152 -9.18 10.69 -5.83
C THR A 152 -9.15 11.98 -6.65
N GLU A 153 -10.25 12.34 -7.31
CA GLU A 153 -10.35 13.59 -8.09
C GLU A 153 -9.99 14.84 -7.27
N GLU A 154 -10.19 14.81 -5.94
CA GLU A 154 -9.88 15.93 -5.05
C GLU A 154 -8.38 16.07 -4.74
N ASN A 155 -7.63 14.96 -4.75
CA ASN A 155 -6.24 14.91 -4.32
C ASN A 155 -5.24 14.65 -5.47
N GLU A 156 -5.73 14.32 -6.67
CA GLU A 156 -4.94 14.02 -7.87
C GLU A 156 -3.88 15.10 -8.15
N ALA A 157 -4.25 16.38 -8.04
CA ALA A 157 -3.33 17.49 -8.25
C ALA A 157 -2.18 17.53 -7.21
N ALA A 158 -2.46 17.14 -5.97
CA ALA A 158 -1.45 17.08 -4.91
C ALA A 158 -0.48 15.91 -5.14
N VAL A 159 -0.99 14.75 -5.54
CA VAL A 159 -0.20 13.57 -5.91
C VAL A 159 0.68 13.87 -7.11
N ARG A 160 0.11 14.48 -8.17
CA ARG A 160 0.89 14.92 -9.33
C ARG A 160 2.02 15.87 -8.95
N THR A 161 1.72 16.90 -8.14
CA THR A 161 2.74 17.86 -7.67
C THR A 161 3.85 17.16 -6.86
N PHE A 162 3.48 16.14 -6.08
CA PHE A 162 4.43 15.35 -5.31
C PHE A 162 5.34 14.51 -6.22
N VAL A 163 4.79 13.86 -7.24
CA VAL A 163 5.56 13.13 -8.26
C VAL A 163 6.50 14.08 -9.02
N GLU A 164 6.04 15.26 -9.44
CA GLU A 164 6.88 16.27 -10.09
C GLU A 164 8.06 16.69 -9.20
N ALA A 165 7.84 16.82 -7.88
CA ALA A 165 8.90 17.10 -6.92
C ALA A 165 9.90 15.93 -6.79
N LEU A 166 9.42 14.68 -6.76
CA LEU A 166 10.28 13.48 -6.76
C LEU A 166 11.18 13.43 -8.00
N LEU A 167 10.63 13.69 -9.18
CA LEU A 167 11.40 13.73 -10.43
C LEU A 167 12.41 14.88 -10.45
N SER A 168 12.08 16.01 -9.83
CA SER A 168 12.98 17.16 -9.74
C SER A 168 14.18 16.90 -8.81
N GLU A 169 13.97 16.09 -7.77
CA GLU A 169 15.00 15.67 -6.81
C GLU A 169 15.75 14.39 -7.22
N GLN A 170 15.58 13.92 -8.47
CA GLN A 170 16.25 12.71 -9.00
C GLN A 170 15.94 11.43 -8.20
N ALA A 171 14.74 11.35 -7.60
CA ALA A 171 14.32 10.16 -6.87
C ALA A 171 14.38 8.87 -7.72
N PRO A 172 13.94 8.85 -9.00
CA PRO A 172 14.05 7.67 -9.86
C PRO A 172 15.48 7.12 -9.97
N GLU A 173 16.47 7.99 -10.15
CA GLU A 173 17.89 7.64 -10.25
C GLU A 173 18.41 7.03 -8.93
N MET A 174 18.02 7.62 -7.80
CA MET A 174 18.38 7.14 -6.46
C MET A 174 17.76 5.78 -6.15
N LEU A 175 16.50 5.57 -6.56
CA LEU A 175 15.80 4.28 -6.44
C LEU A 175 16.50 3.20 -7.25
N VAL A 176 16.86 3.45 -8.52
CA VAL A 176 17.61 2.49 -9.35
C VAL A 176 19.00 2.21 -8.74
N HIS A 177 19.66 3.22 -8.17
CA HIS A 177 20.93 3.00 -7.48
C HIS A 177 20.76 2.09 -6.25
N ASN A 178 19.73 2.32 -5.42
CA ASN A 178 19.44 1.46 -4.27
C ASN A 178 19.08 0.03 -4.71
N LEU A 179 18.24 -0.12 -5.74
CA LEU A 179 17.83 -1.41 -6.31
C LEU A 179 19.02 -2.31 -6.70
N LYS A 180 20.12 -1.73 -7.19
CA LYS A 180 21.32 -2.47 -7.61
C LYS A 180 22.15 -3.04 -6.45
N ARG A 181 21.98 -2.51 -5.24
CA ARG A 181 22.74 -2.98 -4.06
C ARG A 181 21.95 -3.93 -3.16
N LEU A 182 20.64 -4.06 -3.35
CA LEU A 182 19.79 -4.97 -2.58
C LEU A 182 20.10 -6.44 -2.95
N ASP A 183 20.21 -7.29 -1.93
CA ASP A 183 20.45 -8.72 -2.07
C ASP A 183 19.16 -9.50 -1.83
N GLU A 184 18.49 -9.92 -2.92
CA GLU A 184 17.22 -10.65 -2.85
C GLU A 184 17.32 -12.04 -2.16
N THR A 185 18.51 -12.52 -1.81
CA THR A 185 18.64 -13.70 -0.93
C THR A 185 18.16 -13.40 0.50
N ASN A 186 18.24 -12.15 0.93
CA ASN A 186 17.61 -11.64 2.15
C ASN A 186 16.13 -11.33 1.89
N SER A 187 15.25 -11.73 2.81
CA SER A 187 13.82 -11.43 2.72
C SER A 187 13.49 -9.95 2.78
N ALA A 188 14.22 -9.16 3.59
CA ALA A 188 13.99 -7.72 3.73
C ALA A 188 14.32 -6.99 2.42
N ASP A 189 15.51 -7.20 1.89
CA ASP A 189 15.95 -6.66 0.60
C ASP A 189 15.04 -7.07 -0.55
N ARG A 190 14.57 -8.33 -0.56
CA ARG A 190 13.59 -8.80 -1.55
C ARG A 190 12.29 -7.99 -1.48
N GLN A 191 11.82 -7.67 -0.28
CA GLN A 191 10.66 -6.81 -0.09
C GLN A 191 10.96 -5.37 -0.54
N GLY A 192 12.16 -4.86 -0.26
CA GLY A 192 12.62 -3.57 -0.76
C GLY A 192 12.62 -3.47 -2.28
N VAL A 193 13.01 -4.52 -2.99
CA VAL A 193 12.90 -4.61 -4.45
C VAL A 193 11.44 -4.55 -4.88
N PHE A 194 10.55 -5.30 -4.22
CA PHE A 194 9.11 -5.29 -4.52
C PHE A 194 8.52 -3.88 -4.39
N TYR A 195 8.77 -3.20 -3.26
CA TYR A 195 8.31 -1.83 -3.06
C TYR A 195 8.92 -0.85 -4.07
N THR A 196 10.18 -1.04 -4.46
CA THR A 196 10.82 -0.18 -5.47
C THR A 196 10.10 -0.29 -6.82
N LEU A 197 9.69 -1.50 -7.21
CA LEU A 197 8.91 -1.71 -8.43
C LEU A 197 7.53 -1.04 -8.33
N GLY A 198 6.86 -1.15 -7.18
CA GLY A 198 5.59 -0.46 -6.93
C GLY A 198 5.69 1.06 -7.01
N VAL A 199 6.76 1.67 -6.46
CA VAL A 199 7.02 3.10 -6.63
C VAL A 199 7.11 3.48 -8.11
N PHE A 200 7.82 2.70 -8.93
CA PHE A 200 7.92 2.98 -10.36
C PHE A 200 6.62 2.79 -11.12
N GLU A 201 5.83 1.77 -10.78
CA GLU A 201 4.48 1.57 -11.33
C GLU A 201 3.59 2.77 -10.99
N ASN A 202 3.54 3.15 -9.73
CA ASN A 202 2.71 4.25 -9.24
C ASN A 202 3.10 5.59 -9.89
N ILE A 203 4.41 5.87 -10.07
CA ILE A 203 4.84 7.08 -10.81
C ILE A 203 4.41 6.99 -12.29
N ALA A 204 4.56 5.83 -12.91
CA ALA A 204 4.21 5.63 -14.32
C ALA A 204 2.70 5.62 -14.58
N SER A 205 1.88 5.31 -13.57
CA SER A 205 0.42 5.32 -13.67
C SER A 205 -0.16 6.74 -13.71
N VAL A 206 0.47 7.69 -12.99
CA VAL A 206 0.04 9.10 -12.86
C VAL A 206 0.05 9.88 -14.18
N ASP A 207 1.15 9.83 -14.95
CA ASP A 207 1.23 10.50 -16.26
C ASP A 207 2.20 9.75 -17.20
N ALA A 208 1.86 9.69 -18.48
CA ALA A 208 2.73 9.15 -19.52
C ALA A 208 4.07 9.89 -19.60
N GLU A 209 4.10 11.21 -19.39
CA GLU A 209 5.34 12.00 -19.37
C GLU A 209 6.30 11.53 -18.25
N PHE A 210 5.76 11.10 -17.11
CA PHE A 210 6.57 10.59 -16.00
C PHE A 210 7.14 9.20 -16.30
N ALA A 211 6.35 8.33 -16.95
CA ALA A 211 6.84 7.04 -17.42
C ALA A 211 8.01 7.21 -18.42
N GLU A 212 7.88 8.13 -19.39
CA GLU A 212 8.97 8.47 -20.32
C GLU A 212 10.19 9.04 -19.61
N ALA A 213 9.99 9.90 -18.59
CA ALA A 213 11.07 10.46 -17.81
C ALA A 213 11.85 9.39 -17.02
N ILE A 214 11.16 8.42 -16.41
CA ILE A 214 11.80 7.30 -15.71
C ILE A 214 12.69 6.51 -16.67
N VAL A 215 12.15 6.13 -17.83
CA VAL A 215 12.88 5.30 -18.81
C VAL A 215 14.07 6.05 -19.41
N SER A 216 13.92 7.35 -19.70
CA SER A 216 14.96 8.13 -20.37
C SER A 216 16.09 8.61 -19.44
N LYS A 217 15.79 8.83 -18.15
CA LYS A 217 16.77 9.37 -17.19
C LYS A 217 17.48 8.29 -16.36
N THR A 218 16.92 7.09 -16.28
CA THR A 218 17.42 6.04 -15.39
C THR A 218 17.86 4.79 -16.15
N GLU A 219 18.60 3.92 -15.46
CA GLU A 219 18.96 2.58 -15.97
C GLU A 219 17.93 1.51 -15.53
N LEU A 220 16.69 1.91 -15.24
CA LEU A 220 15.63 0.99 -14.80
C LEU A 220 15.34 -0.07 -15.86
N LEU A 221 15.23 0.32 -17.13
CA LEU A 221 14.90 -0.60 -18.22
C LEU A 221 15.96 -1.71 -18.35
N ASP A 222 17.23 -1.34 -18.25
CA ASP A 222 18.34 -2.31 -18.27
C ASP A 222 18.27 -3.27 -17.09
N TRP A 223 17.93 -2.78 -15.89
CA TRP A 223 17.76 -3.62 -14.71
C TRP A 223 16.57 -4.57 -14.86
N LEU A 224 15.41 -4.10 -15.35
CA LEU A 224 14.22 -4.93 -15.57
C LEU A 224 14.51 -6.05 -16.57
N LEU A 225 15.15 -5.73 -17.70
CA LEU A 225 15.54 -6.71 -18.71
C LEU A 225 16.51 -7.76 -18.15
N MET A 226 17.45 -7.35 -17.30
CA MET A 226 18.34 -8.28 -16.60
C MET A 226 17.55 -9.17 -15.63
N ARG A 227 16.60 -8.61 -14.87
CA ARG A 227 15.83 -9.33 -13.85
C ARG A 227 14.90 -10.38 -14.44
N VAL A 228 14.17 -10.04 -15.51
CA VAL A 228 13.24 -10.96 -16.19
C VAL A 228 13.94 -12.18 -16.80
N ARG A 229 15.22 -12.01 -17.19
CA ARG A 229 16.07 -13.07 -17.76
C ARG A 229 16.62 -14.06 -16.72
N GLN A 230 16.47 -13.78 -15.42
CA GLN A 230 16.86 -14.73 -14.38
C GLN A 230 16.05 -16.03 -14.51
N ARG A 231 16.69 -17.16 -14.18
CA ARG A 231 16.08 -18.50 -14.33
C ARG A 231 15.06 -18.80 -13.24
N GLU A 232 15.32 -18.31 -12.03
CA GLU A 232 14.46 -18.53 -10.89
C GLU A 232 13.23 -17.63 -11.01
N SER A 233 12.06 -18.23 -10.84
CA SER A 233 10.80 -17.51 -10.86
C SER A 233 10.37 -17.20 -9.43
N ASP A 234 10.13 -15.93 -9.17
CA ASP A 234 9.66 -15.39 -7.90
C ASP A 234 8.72 -14.20 -8.16
N SER A 235 8.14 -13.65 -7.09
CA SER A 235 7.20 -12.52 -7.18
C SER A 235 7.85 -11.29 -7.83
N ASN A 236 9.10 -10.97 -7.49
CA ASN A 236 9.81 -9.80 -8.03
C ASN A 236 10.09 -9.92 -9.54
N ARG A 237 10.40 -11.12 -10.03
CA ARG A 237 10.57 -11.38 -11.47
C ARG A 237 9.26 -11.19 -12.22
N ASN A 238 8.16 -11.70 -11.67
CA ASN A 238 6.84 -11.54 -12.27
C ASN A 238 6.46 -10.05 -12.31
N TYR A 239 6.64 -9.35 -11.18
CA TYR A 239 6.35 -7.93 -11.09
C TYR A 239 7.22 -7.09 -12.03
N ALA A 240 8.52 -7.40 -12.14
CA ALA A 240 9.40 -6.76 -13.12
C ALA A 240 8.93 -6.97 -14.57
N SER A 241 8.29 -8.11 -14.87
CA SER A 241 7.73 -8.39 -16.20
C SER A 241 6.47 -7.57 -16.46
N GLU A 242 5.62 -7.39 -15.45
CA GLU A 242 4.41 -6.55 -15.49
C GLU A 242 4.78 -5.08 -15.65
N LEU A 243 5.69 -4.56 -14.82
CA LEU A 243 6.19 -3.19 -14.93
C LEU A 243 6.84 -2.93 -16.30
N LEU A 244 7.62 -3.88 -16.82
CA LEU A 244 8.17 -3.76 -18.17
C LEU A 244 7.06 -3.65 -19.24
N SER A 245 5.97 -4.41 -19.08
CA SER A 245 4.81 -4.31 -19.97
C SER A 245 4.16 -2.93 -19.87
N ILE A 246 3.99 -2.40 -18.66
CA ILE A 246 3.41 -1.07 -18.41
C ILE A 246 4.26 0.03 -19.09
N LEU A 247 5.59 -0.03 -18.92
CA LEU A 247 6.50 0.98 -19.45
C LEU A 247 6.63 0.95 -20.98
N VAL A 248 6.42 -0.21 -21.62
CA VAL A 248 6.52 -0.37 -23.09
C VAL A 248 5.16 -0.20 -23.78
N GLN A 249 4.06 -0.27 -23.04
CA GLN A 249 2.73 -0.11 -23.60
C GLN A 249 2.58 1.30 -24.17
N GLU A 250 2.52 1.40 -25.51
CA GLU A 250 2.18 2.65 -26.18
C GLU A 250 0.81 3.13 -25.66
N ARG A 251 0.81 4.16 -24.82
CA ARG A 251 -0.41 4.91 -24.51
C ARG A 251 -0.77 5.71 -25.76
N ARG A 252 -1.58 5.10 -26.63
CA ARG A 252 -2.15 5.72 -27.84
C ARG A 252 -3.08 6.88 -27.52
#